data_AF-A0A2W0C170-F1
#
_entry.id   AF-A0A2W0C170-F1
#
_cell.length_a   1.000
_cell.length_b   1.000
_cell.length_c   1.000
_cell.angle_alpha   90.00
_cell.angle_beta   90.00
_cell.angle_gamma   90.00
#
_symmetry.space_group_name_H-M   'P 1'
#
loop_
_entity.id
_entity.type
_entity.pdbx_description
1 polymer ?
#
loop_
_entity_poly.entity_id
_entity_poly.type
_entity_poly.pdbx_seq_one_letter_code
_entity_poly.pdbx_strand_id
1 'polypeptide(L)'
;MGDRNKKDELGPASAGQSGDIQQLSDLADADSESVEELLEEGNAFEAGVVEGVEGAESPDVSEVKTREVPEDDVPGEYLENDEDVA
;
A
#
# COMPACT_ATOMS: atom_id res chain seq x y z
N MET A 1 -40.33 -2.75 33.01
CA MET A 1 -38.94 -2.29 32.83
C MET A 1 -38.31 -3.16 31.76
N GLY A 2 -38.17 -2.61 30.54
CA GLY A 2 -37.66 -3.32 29.38
C GLY A 2 -36.37 -2.65 28.91
N ASP A 3 -35.32 -3.46 28.84
CA ASP A 3 -33.96 -3.10 28.48
C ASP A 3 -33.71 -3.24 26.96
N ARG A 4 -32.75 -2.44 26.47
CA ARG A 4 -32.03 -2.51 25.18
C ARG A 4 -32.69 -1.90 23.94
N ASN A 5 -32.16 -0.75 23.53
CA ASN A 5 -31.67 -0.53 22.16
C ASN A 5 -31.00 0.85 22.08
N LYS A 6 -29.76 0.94 22.59
CA LYS A 6 -28.86 2.04 22.25
C LYS A 6 -28.17 1.58 20.97
N LYS A 7 -28.55 2.22 19.86
CA LYS A 7 -27.87 2.02 18.59
C LYS A 7 -26.51 2.70 18.75
N ASP A 8 -25.47 1.90 18.94
CA ASP A 8 -24.10 2.36 18.83
C ASP A 8 -23.83 2.60 17.34
N GLU A 9 -24.33 3.73 16.83
CA GLU A 9 -23.91 4.31 15.56
C GLU A 9 -22.47 4.79 15.75
N LEU A 10 -21.54 3.91 15.40
CA LEU A 10 -20.15 4.22 15.15
C LEU A 10 -20.08 5.36 14.12
N GLY A 11 -19.84 6.58 14.60
CA GLY A 11 -19.77 7.79 13.78
C GLY A 11 -18.56 7.78 12.83
N PRO A 12 -18.42 8.81 11.97
CA PRO A 12 -17.35 8.91 10.95
C PRO A 12 -15.92 8.90 11.51
N ALA A 13 -15.74 8.90 12.83
CA ALA A 13 -14.47 8.71 13.54
C ALA A 13 -14.08 7.24 13.78
N SER A 14 -14.86 6.27 13.29
CA SER A 14 -14.66 4.83 13.57
C SER A 14 -13.66 4.13 12.65
N ALA A 15 -13.22 4.81 11.59
CA ALA A 15 -12.14 4.36 10.70
C ALA A 15 -10.91 5.24 10.96
N GLY A 16 -10.30 5.07 12.13
CA GLY A 16 -9.01 5.69 12.42
C GLY A 16 -7.91 5.04 11.60
N GLN A 17 -7.50 5.69 10.51
CA GLN A 17 -6.16 5.60 9.92
C GLN A 17 -5.83 6.96 9.28
N SER A 18 -5.54 7.94 10.12
CA SER A 18 -4.81 9.13 9.70
C SER A 18 -3.47 9.06 10.41
N GLY A 19 -2.50 8.44 9.74
CA GLY A 19 -1.13 8.35 10.21
C GLY A 19 -0.20 8.54 9.03
N ASP A 20 0.58 9.62 9.05
CA ASP A 20 1.70 9.80 8.16
C ASP A 20 2.70 8.65 8.39
N ILE A 21 2.85 7.77 7.40
CA ILE A 21 3.86 6.70 7.43
C ILE A 21 5.30 7.23 7.38
N GLN A 22 5.48 8.54 7.14
CA GLN A 22 6.76 9.22 6.94
C GLN A 22 7.63 9.30 8.21
N GLN A 23 7.16 8.78 9.34
CA GLN A 23 7.91 8.65 10.60
C GLN A 23 7.90 7.23 11.17
N LEU A 24 7.25 6.28 10.51
CA LEU A 24 7.36 4.87 10.87
C LEU A 24 8.66 4.35 10.27
N SER A 25 9.41 3.60 11.07
CA SER A 25 10.62 2.94 10.60
C SER A 25 10.24 1.94 9.52
N ASP A 26 10.88 2.01 8.35
CA ASP A 26 10.77 0.97 7.32
C ASP A 26 11.42 -0.36 7.76
N LEU A 27 12.26 -0.30 8.82
CA LEU A 27 12.81 -1.49 9.45
C LEU A 27 11.70 -2.17 10.26
N ALA A 28 11.36 -3.40 9.87
CA ALA A 28 10.45 -4.24 10.63
C ALA A 28 10.95 -4.40 12.08
N ASP A 29 10.11 -4.05 13.05
CA ASP A 29 10.38 -4.22 14.50
C ASP A 29 10.34 -5.70 14.94
N ALA A 30 9.77 -6.59 14.13
CA ALA A 30 9.82 -8.04 14.35
C ALA A 30 11.09 -8.63 13.70
N ASP A 31 11.66 -9.68 14.31
CA ASP A 31 12.69 -10.48 13.64
C ASP A 31 12.17 -10.88 12.25
N SER A 32 12.97 -10.63 11.21
CA SER A 32 12.56 -10.94 9.84
C SER A 32 12.49 -12.46 9.68
N GLU A 33 11.28 -12.98 9.51
CA GLU A 33 11.05 -14.39 9.23
C GLU A 33 11.54 -14.75 7.82
N SER A 34 12.05 -15.97 7.66
CA SER A 34 12.48 -16.47 6.35
C SER A 34 11.31 -17.06 5.56
N VAL A 35 11.43 -17.15 4.22
CA VAL A 35 10.43 -17.80 3.36
C VAL A 35 10.12 -19.24 3.82
N GLU A 36 11.15 -19.99 4.22
CA GLU A 36 10.99 -21.37 4.68
C GLU A 36 10.23 -21.45 6.02
N GLU A 37 10.52 -20.54 6.95
CA GLU A 37 9.81 -20.42 8.23
C GLU A 37 8.32 -20.08 8.03
N LEU A 38 8.00 -19.12 7.16
CA LEU A 38 6.62 -18.77 6.84
C LEU A 38 5.86 -19.93 6.20
N LEU A 39 6.52 -20.74 5.37
CA LEU A 39 5.92 -21.94 4.78
C LEU A 39 5.67 -23.03 5.84
N GLU A 40 6.60 -23.23 6.78
CA GLU A 40 6.44 -24.18 7.89
C GLU A 40 5.29 -23.79 8.82
N GLU A 41 5.06 -22.49 9.03
CA GLU A 41 3.95 -22.00 9.85
C GLU A 41 2.60 -21.94 9.11
N GLY A 42 2.62 -22.17 7.79
CA GLY A 42 1.42 -22.21 6.93
C GLY A 42 1.02 -20.86 6.34
N ASN A 43 1.87 -19.84 6.44
CA ASN A 43 1.68 -18.49 5.92
C ASN A 43 2.12 -18.39 4.44
N ALA A 44 1.52 -19.23 3.58
CA ALA A 44 1.94 -19.37 2.18
C ALA A 44 1.72 -18.10 1.33
N PHE A 45 0.76 -17.25 1.72
CA PHE A 45 0.51 -15.99 1.01
C PHE A 45 1.63 -14.98 1.31
N GLU A 46 1.98 -14.84 2.58
CA GLU A 46 3.04 -13.99 3.10
C GLU A 46 4.40 -14.43 2.54
N ALA A 47 4.66 -15.75 2.53
CA ALA A 47 5.87 -16.33 1.96
C ALA A 47 6.07 -15.94 0.48
N GLY A 48 5.00 -15.96 -0.33
CA GLY A 48 5.07 -15.55 -1.74
C GLY A 48 5.31 -14.06 -1.93
N VAL A 49 4.82 -13.22 -1.02
CA VAL A 49 5.11 -11.77 -1.03
C VAL A 49 6.59 -11.54 -0.68
N VAL A 50 7.11 -12.21 0.35
CA VAL A 50 8.52 -12.10 0.77
C VAL A 50 9.45 -12.61 -0.33
N GLU A 51 9.16 -13.79 -0.90
CA GLU A 51 9.92 -14.35 -2.04
C GLU A 51 9.98 -13.36 -3.22
N GLY A 52 8.86 -12.72 -3.56
CA GLY A 52 8.81 -11.74 -4.64
C GLY A 52 9.64 -10.48 -4.37
N VAL A 53 9.73 -10.04 -3.11
CA VAL A 53 10.53 -8.88 -2.70
C VAL A 53 12.02 -9.24 -2.63
N GLU A 54 12.38 -10.36 -2.02
CA GLU A 54 13.78 -10.82 -1.90
C GLU A 54 14.38 -11.22 -3.25
N GLY A 55 13.55 -11.76 -4.15
CA GLY A 55 13.91 -12.10 -5.52
C GLY A 55 13.86 -10.92 -6.51
N ALA A 56 13.42 -9.74 -6.08
CA ALA A 56 13.38 -8.57 -6.94
C ALA A 56 14.79 -8.07 -7.26
N GLU A 57 15.00 -7.66 -8.52
CA GLU A 57 16.23 -6.98 -8.89
C GLU A 57 16.31 -5.64 -8.15
N SER A 58 17.53 -5.20 -7.81
CA SER A 58 17.70 -3.97 -7.04
C SER A 58 17.03 -2.79 -7.75
N PRO A 59 16.20 -1.99 -7.04
CA PRO A 59 15.39 -0.93 -7.65
C PRO A 59 16.24 0.15 -8.30
N ASP A 60 17.46 0.38 -7.79
CA ASP A 60 18.44 1.31 -8.38
C ASP A 60 19.10 0.78 -9.67
N VAL A 61 18.91 -0.50 -9.99
CA VAL A 61 19.61 -1.20 -11.08
C VAL A 61 18.66 -1.59 -12.21
N SER A 62 17.35 -1.72 -11.94
CA SER A 62 16.35 -2.07 -12.95
C SER A 62 15.80 -0.86 -13.69
N GLU A 63 15.89 -0.86 -15.02
CA GLU A 63 15.24 0.15 -15.89
C GLU A 63 13.71 0.03 -15.79
N VAL A 64 13.01 1.16 -15.58
CA VAL A 64 11.55 1.19 -15.59
C VAL A 64 11.02 1.16 -17.02
N LYS A 65 10.07 0.26 -17.31
CA LYS A 65 9.40 0.20 -18.61
C LYS A 65 8.14 1.04 -18.59
N THR A 66 8.18 2.19 -19.25
CA THR A 66 7.02 3.08 -19.38
C THR A 66 6.09 2.63 -20.51
N ARG A 67 4.80 2.97 -20.39
CA ARG A 67 3.78 2.78 -21.43
C ARG A 67 2.97 4.07 -21.56
N GLU A 68 2.90 4.60 -22.78
CA GLU A 68 2.04 5.74 -23.12
C GLU A 68 0.59 5.27 -23.30
N VAL A 69 -0.36 6.05 -22.80
CA VAL A 69 -1.81 5.85 -22.97
C VAL A 69 -2.38 7.01 -23.79
N PRO A 70 -3.49 6.82 -24.54
CA PRO A 70 -4.14 7.91 -25.27
C PRO A 70 -4.53 9.07 -24.34
N GLU A 71 -4.49 10.30 -24.84
CA GLU A 71 -4.78 11.51 -24.06
C GLU A 71 -6.19 11.48 -23.41
N ASP A 72 -7.17 10.86 -24.07
CA ASP A 72 -8.55 10.70 -23.55
C ASP A 72 -8.64 9.75 -22.34
N ASP A 73 -7.67 8.85 -22.18
CA ASP A 73 -7.56 7.91 -21.04
C ASP A 73 -6.65 8.46 -19.92
N VAL A 74 -6.07 9.66 -20.10
CA VAL A 74 -5.27 10.34 -19.07
C VAL A 74 -6.21 11.11 -18.14
N PRO A 75 -6.13 10.93 -16.81
CA PRO A 75 -6.91 11.74 -15.88
C PRO A 75 -6.64 13.23 -16.06
N GLY A 76 -7.69 14.05 -16.02
CA GLY A 76 -7.60 15.49 -16.29
C GLY A 76 -6.63 16.27 -15.41
N GLU A 77 -6.24 15.74 -14.23
CA GLU A 77 -5.20 16.33 -13.37
C GLU A 77 -3.82 16.38 -14.03
N TYR A 78 -3.58 15.59 -15.08
CA TYR A 78 -2.31 15.53 -15.81
C TYR A 78 -2.37 16.18 -17.19
N LEU A 79 -3.56 16.61 -17.65
CA LEU A 79 -3.76 17.02 -19.04
C LEU A 79 -3.32 18.45 -19.37
N GLU A 80 -3.12 19.37 -18.41
CA GLU A 80 -2.38 20.62 -18.68
C GLU A 80 -2.16 21.53 -17.43
N ASN A 81 -0.92 22.04 -17.32
CA ASN A 81 -0.60 23.43 -16.95
C ASN A 81 0.36 24.01 -18.02
N ASP A 82 0.13 23.76 -19.32
CA ASP A 82 0.89 24.39 -20.42
C ASP A 82 0.28 25.74 -20.86
N GLU A 83 -0.68 26.29 -20.09
CA GLU A 83 -1.28 27.61 -20.35
C GLU A 83 -0.58 28.79 -19.64
N ASP A 84 0.49 28.55 -18.88
CA ASP A 84 1.22 29.59 -18.12
C ASP A 84 2.60 29.98 -18.71
N VAL A 85 2.77 29.86 -20.03
CA VAL A 85 3.97 30.37 -20.73
C VAL A 85 3.56 31.30 -21.87
N ALA A 86 3.25 32.56 -21.54
CA ALA A 86 3.09 33.67 -22.48
C ALA A 86 3.92 34.89 -22.06
#